data_AF-A0A848ZIP5-F1
#
_entry.id   AF-A0A848ZIP5-F1
#
_cell.length_a   1.000
_cell.length_b   1.000
_cell.length_c   1.000
_cell.angle_alpha   90.00
_cell.angle_beta   90.00
_cell.angle_gamma   90.00
#
_symmetry.space_group_name_H-M   'P 1'
#
loop_
_entity.id
_entity.type
_entity.pdbx_description
1 polymer ?
#
loop_
_entity_poly.entity_id
_entity_poly.type
_entity_poly.pdbx_seq_one_letter_code
_entity_poly.pdbx_strand_id
1 'polypeptide(L)' 'AYPDGFDTYGHINRIGKDRVVIDDEPFALSPETTYNTPTRLDASKAYFGPGAFVGILTNAKGEAKSLWLLE' A
#
# COMPACT_ATOMS: atom_id res chain seq x y z
N ALA A 1 -0.70 1.75 14.73
CA ALA A 1 0.65 1.30 15.14
C ALA A 1 1.34 0.71 13.91
N TYR A 2 2.67 0.67 13.88
CA TYR A 2 3.41 -0.04 12.83
C TYR A 2 3.03 -1.54 12.88
N PRO A 3 2.78 -2.22 11.74
CA PRO A 3 2.37 -3.61 11.73
C PRO A 3 3.52 -4.55 12.08
N ASP A 4 3.21 -5.69 12.68
CA ASP A 4 4.20 -6.75 12.98
C ASP A 4 4.67 -7.52 11.72
N GLY A 5 4.07 -7.22 10.56
CA GLY A 5 4.40 -7.79 9.26
C GLY A 5 3.45 -7.29 8.18
N PHE A 6 3.79 -7.59 6.93
CA PHE A 6 2.98 -7.29 5.75
C PHE A 6 2.67 -8.58 4.99
N ASP A 7 1.52 -8.61 4.32
CA ASP A 7 1.12 -9.73 3.48
C ASP A 7 1.95 -9.78 2.18
N THR A 8 2.40 -8.61 1.71
CA THR A 8 3.20 -8.44 0.50
C THR A 8 4.11 -7.23 0.62
N TYR A 9 5.25 -7.27 -0.06
CA TYR A 9 6.16 -6.16 -0.24
C TYR A 9 6.48 -6.00 -1.73
N GLY A 10 6.83 -4.79 -2.14
CA GLY A 10 7.35 -4.57 -3.49
C GLY A 10 7.40 -3.11 -3.88
N HIS A 11 7.77 -2.85 -5.13
CA HIS A 11 7.79 -1.51 -5.68
C HIS A 11 6.49 -1.21 -6.40
N ILE A 12 5.94 -0.02 -6.20
CA ILE A 12 4.78 0.42 -6.97
C ILE A 12 5.19 0.58 -8.44
N ASN A 13 4.58 -0.16 -9.35
CA ASN A 13 4.66 0.13 -10.78
C ASN A 13 3.69 1.25 -11.16
N ARG A 14 2.48 1.22 -10.56
CA ARG A 14 1.41 2.18 -10.85
C ARG A 14 0.42 2.24 -9.69
N ILE A 15 -0.07 3.43 -9.36
CA ILE A 15 -1.20 3.61 -8.43
C ILE A 15 -2.29 4.48 -9.07
N GLY A 16 -3.54 4.10 -8.83
CA GLY A 16 -4.72 4.81 -9.32
C GLY A 16 -5.72 5.07 -8.20
N LYS A 17 -6.94 5.45 -8.56
CA LYS A 17 -8.02 5.71 -7.59
C LYS A 17 -8.45 4.43 -6.87
N ASP A 18 -8.57 3.34 -7.60
CA ASP A 18 -9.22 2.07 -7.23
C ASP A 18 -8.26 0.88 -7.17
N ARG A 19 -7.01 1.06 -7.61
CA ARG A 19 -6.04 -0.03 -7.75
C ARG A 19 -4.61 0.43 -7.52
N VAL A 20 -3.76 -0.51 -7.15
CA VAL A 20 -2.29 -0.37 -7.14
C VAL A 20 -1.68 -1.60 -7.80
N VAL A 21 -0.59 -1.43 -8.53
CA VAL A 21 0.19 -2.51 -9.13
C VAL A 21 1.56 -2.50 -8.46
N ILE A 22 1.94 -3.62 -7.85
CA ILE A 22 3.18 -3.79 -7.09
C ILE A 22 3.92 -5.00 -7.63
N ASP A 23 5.15 -4.82 -8.08
CA ASP A 23 5.97 -5.83 -8.78
C ASP A 23 5.16 -6.63 -9.83
N ASP A 24 4.43 -5.90 -10.67
CA ASP A 24 3.51 -6.41 -11.72
C ASP A 24 2.26 -7.17 -11.22
N GLU A 25 2.05 -7.26 -9.91
CA GLU A 25 0.85 -7.83 -9.30
C GLU A 25 -0.21 -6.75 -9.00
N PRO A 26 -1.44 -6.86 -9.55
CA PRO A 26 -2.49 -5.88 -9.32
C PRO A 26 -3.29 -6.16 -8.05
N PHE A 27 -3.45 -5.15 -7.21
CA PHE A 27 -4.31 -5.15 -6.03
C PHE A 27 -5.43 -4.11 -6.17
N ALA A 28 -6.67 -4.51 -5.86
CA ALA A 28 -7.76 -3.57 -5.67
C ALA A 28 -7.57 -2.80 -4.36
N LEU A 29 -7.82 -1.49 -4.37
CA LEU A 29 -7.82 -0.68 -3.15
C LEU A 29 -9.19 -0.79 -2.49
N SER A 30 -9.20 -1.19 -1.22
CA SER A 30 -10.41 -1.09 -0.40
C SER A 30 -10.88 0.38 -0.35
N PRO A 31 -12.19 0.66 -0.30
CA PRO A 31 -12.70 2.02 -0.06
C PRO A 31 -12.13 2.68 1.21
N GLU A 32 -11.69 1.86 2.17
CA GLU A 32 -11.13 2.28 3.45
C GLU A 32 -9.59 2.17 3.49
N THR A 33 -8.94 2.13 2.32
CA THR A 33 -7.47 2.00 2.26
C THR A 33 -6.80 3.15 3.01
N THR A 34 -5.94 2.80 3.96
CA THR A 34 -5.08 3.74 4.68
C THR A 34 -3.69 3.81 4.05
N TYR A 35 -3.04 4.96 4.17
CA TYR A 35 -1.71 5.24 3.65
C TYR A 35 -0.82 5.66 4.82
N ASN A 36 0.26 4.94 5.08
CA ASN A 36 1.06 5.11 6.30
C ASN A 36 2.56 5.07 6.01
N THR A 37 3.36 5.54 6.94
CA THR A 37 4.81 5.29 7.00
C THR A 37 5.13 4.74 8.39
N PRO A 38 6.33 4.16 8.62
CA PRO A 38 6.75 3.70 9.95
C PRO A 38 6.57 4.73 11.07
N THR A 39 6.67 6.02 10.74
CA THR A 39 6.64 7.13 11.70
C THR A 39 5.37 7.98 11.62
N ARG A 40 4.51 7.78 10.61
CA ARG A 40 3.32 8.61 10.40
C ARG A 40 2.15 7.79 9.88
N LEU A 41 1.05 7.79 10.64
CA LEU A 41 -0.24 7.31 10.17
C LEU A 41 -0.93 8.36 9.31
N ASP A 42 -1.81 7.92 8.42
CA ASP A 42 -2.60 8.80 7.52
C ASP A 42 -1.72 9.78 6.73
N ALA A 43 -0.64 9.24 6.17
CA ALA A 43 0.23 9.94 5.24
C ALA A 43 -0.53 10.27 3.93
N SER A 44 -0.01 11.25 3.20
CA SER A 44 -0.59 11.62 1.92
C SER A 44 -0.39 10.48 0.92
N LYS A 45 -1.48 10.09 0.22
CA LYS A 45 -1.41 9.17 -0.94
C LYS A 45 -0.40 9.64 -1.99
N ALA A 46 -0.14 10.94 -2.09
CA ALA A 46 0.83 11.49 -3.04
C ALA A 46 2.27 10.99 -2.83
N TYR A 47 2.60 10.44 -1.66
CA TYR A 47 3.92 9.85 -1.40
C TYR A 47 4.07 8.45 -2.02
N PHE A 48 2.97 7.84 -2.41
CA PHE A 48 2.92 6.51 -2.99
C PHE A 48 2.90 6.67 -4.50
N GLY A 49 4.08 6.72 -5.10
CA GLY A 49 4.26 6.86 -6.54
C GLY A 49 5.00 5.68 -7.16
N PRO A 50 5.08 5.60 -8.50
CA PRO A 50 5.91 4.61 -9.17
C PRO A 50 7.35 4.59 -8.63
N GLY A 51 7.87 3.42 -8.31
CA GLY A 51 9.20 3.20 -7.73
C GLY A 51 9.26 3.24 -6.20
N ALA A 52 8.20 3.65 -5.51
CA ALA A 52 8.18 3.64 -4.04
C ALA A 52 8.15 2.20 -3.51
N PHE A 53 8.96 1.91 -2.48
CA PHE A 53 8.96 0.59 -1.86
C PHE A 53 7.95 0.54 -0.72
N VAL A 54 7.03 -0.42 -0.80
CA VAL A 54 5.87 -0.48 0.10
C VAL A 54 5.63 -1.87 0.68
N GLY A 55 5.04 -1.90 1.86
CA GLY A 55 4.36 -3.06 2.44
C GLY A 55 2.83 -2.93 2.30
N ILE A 56 2.16 -4.04 2.03
CA ILE A 56 0.68 -4.10 1.92
C ILE A 56 0.11 -4.96 3.04
N LEU A 57 -0.98 -4.48 3.63
CA LEU A 57 -1.91 -5.33 4.36
C LEU A 57 -3.19 -5.48 3.54
N THR A 58 -3.69 -6.71 3.46
CA THR A 58 -4.90 -7.08 2.73
C THR A 58 -6.06 -7.38 3.68
N ASN A 59 -7.28 -7.24 3.18
CA ASN A 59 -8.48 -7.71 3.88
C ASN A 59 -8.84 -9.15 3.44
N ALA A 60 -9.90 -9.71 4.02
CA ALA A 60 -10.34 -11.08 3.71
C ALA A 60 -10.77 -11.29 2.23
N LYS A 61 -10.94 -10.22 1.45
CA LYS A 61 -11.26 -10.26 0.01
C LYS A 61 -10.02 -10.15 -0.87
N GLY A 62 -8.82 -10.02 -0.28
CA GLY A 62 -7.57 -9.77 -1.01
C GLY A 62 -7.41 -8.31 -1.47
N GLU A 63 -8.27 -7.39 -1.02
CA GLU A 63 -8.12 -5.97 -1.33
C GLU A 63 -7.08 -5.35 -0.39
N ALA A 64 -6.24 -4.45 -0.90
CA ALA A 64 -5.32 -3.68 -0.10
C ALA A 64 -6.11 -2.78 0.85
N LYS A 65 -6.01 -3.02 2.16
CA LYS A 65 -6.62 -2.20 3.22
C LYS A 65 -5.63 -1.18 3.81
N SER A 66 -4.33 -1.41 3.64
CA SER A 66 -3.30 -0.50 4.12
C SER A 66 -2.05 -0.59 3.24
N LEU A 67 -1.52 0.56 2.84
CA LEU A 67 -0.25 0.71 2.15
C LEU A 67 0.73 1.44 3.07
N TRP A 68 1.93 0.90 3.20
CA TRP A 68 2.98 1.45 4.05
C TRP A 68 4.20 1.79 3.22
N LEU A 69 4.56 3.07 3.16
CA LEU A 69 5.79 3.52 2.51
C LEU A 69 6.96 3.21 3.43
N LEU A 70 7.84 2.33 2.97
CA LEU A 70 8.99 1.87 3.73
C LEU A 70 10.26 2.59 3.31
N GLU A 71 10.38 2.97 2.03
CA GLU A 71 11.46 3.79 1.45
C GLU A 71 10.96 4.68 0.29
#